data_AF-A0A212KWA9-F1
#
_entry.id   AF-A0A212KWA9-F1
#
_cell.length_a   1.000
_cell.length_b   1.000
_cell.length_c   1.000
_cell.angle_alpha   90.00
_cell.angle_beta   90.00
_cell.angle_gamma   90.00
#
_symmetry.space_group_name_H-M   'P 1'
#
loop_
_entity.id
_entity.type
_entity.pdbx_description
1 polymer ?
#
loop_
_entity_poly.entity_id
_entity_poly.type
_entity_poly.pdbx_seq_one_letter_code
_entity_poly.pdbx_strand_id
1 'polypeptide(L)'
;DFVDGLSPEAEAKAKGEYGALSQEMTQLQQQYYQMLNQANFKVVQKISDEVSVASSKVATDTGLTLVLNEESSFYYADALDITANVVNIMDRNFENGAVGSSTPGLTK
;
A
#
# COMPACT_ATOMS: atom_id res chain seq x y z
N ASP A 1 1.40 37.18 34.43
CA ASP A 1 0.06 37.57 34.93
C ASP A 1 -1.11 36.75 34.40
N PHE A 2 -1.03 36.01 33.28
CA PHE A 2 -2.15 35.15 32.85
C PHE A 2 -2.23 33.79 33.56
N VAL A 3 -1.18 33.41 34.28
CA VAL A 3 -1.05 32.13 35.01
C VAL A 3 -1.49 32.27 36.48
N ASP A 4 -1.61 33.50 36.99
CA ASP A 4 -1.94 33.79 38.40
C ASP A 4 -3.46 33.99 38.64
N GLY A 5 -4.29 33.76 37.61
CA GLY A 5 -5.74 34.01 37.62
C GLY A 5 -6.63 32.77 37.49
N LEU A 6 -6.07 31.57 37.41
CA LEU A 6 -6.86 30.33 37.35
C LEU A 6 -7.14 29.83 38.77
N SER A 7 -8.42 29.53 39.07
CA SER A 7 -8.76 28.83 40.30
C SER A 7 -8.11 27.44 40.31
N PRO A 8 -7.74 26.88 41.48
CA PRO A 8 -7.17 25.54 41.59
C PRO A 8 -8.00 24.45 40.88
N GLU A 9 -9.32 24.66 40.81
CA GLU A 9 -10.26 23.80 40.10
C GLU A 9 -10.10 23.88 38.57
N ALA A 10 -9.88 25.08 38.03
CA ALA A 10 -9.63 25.27 36.60
C ALA A 10 -8.28 24.68 36.17
N GLU A 11 -7.25 24.78 37.02
CA GLU A 11 -5.95 24.15 36.78
C GLU A 11 -6.06 22.61 36.80
N ALA A 12 -6.78 22.05 37.79
CA ALA A 12 -7.00 20.61 37.88
C ALA A 12 -7.77 20.06 36.67
N LYS A 13 -8.79 20.79 36.22
CA LYS A 13 -9.55 20.44 35.01
C LYS A 13 -8.68 20.47 33.77
N ALA A 14 -7.89 21.52 33.56
CA ALA A 14 -6.99 21.64 32.41
C ALA A 14 -5.94 20.52 32.38
N LYS A 15 -5.37 20.15 33.52
CA LYS A 15 -4.45 18.99 33.62
C LYS A 15 -5.14 17.67 33.29
N GLY A 16 -6.38 17.48 33.73
CA GLY A 16 -7.18 16.31 33.39
C GLY A 16 -7.46 16.20 31.90
N GLU A 17 -7.90 17.29 31.28
CA GLU A 17 -8.14 17.38 29.83
C GLU A 17 -6.86 17.13 29.02
N TYR A 18 -5.73 17.71 29.45
CA TYR A 18 -4.43 17.48 28.82
C TYR A 18 -4.00 16.01 28.90
N GLY A 19 -4.17 15.37 30.07
CA GLY A 19 -3.87 13.95 30.25
C GLY A 19 -4.73 13.05 29.36
N ALA A 20 -6.03 13.32 29.30
CA ALA A 20 -6.95 12.60 28.42
C ALA A 20 -6.58 12.76 26.94
N LEU A 21 -6.29 13.99 26.51
CA LEU A 21 -5.90 14.28 25.13
C LEU A 21 -4.57 13.61 24.76
N SER A 22 -3.60 13.59 25.67
CA SER A 22 -2.31 12.91 25.44
C SER A 22 -2.49 11.40 25.29
N GLN A 23 -3.41 10.80 26.05
CA GLN A 23 -3.72 9.39 25.96
C GLN A 23 -4.44 9.07 24.65
N GLU A 24 -5.42 9.89 24.25
CA GLU A 24 -6.13 9.76 22.98
C GLU A 24 -5.18 9.91 21.78
N MET A 25 -4.28 10.89 21.82
CA MET A 25 -3.24 11.08 20.80
C MET A 25 -2.38 9.83 20.64
N THR A 26 -1.94 9.23 21.76
CA THR A 26 -1.12 8.01 21.73
C THR A 26 -1.89 6.83 21.11
N GLN A 27 -3.17 6.68 21.46
CA GLN A 27 -4.01 5.62 20.89
C GLN A 27 -4.23 5.81 19.38
N LEU A 28 -4.57 7.03 18.96
CA LEU A 28 -4.76 7.36 17.55
C LEU A 28 -3.48 7.14 16.74
N GLN A 29 -2.32 7.51 17.29
CA GLN A 29 -1.04 7.26 16.65
C GLN A 29 -0.82 5.76 16.42
N GLN A 30 -1.08 4.92 17.43
CA GLN A 30 -0.94 3.46 17.29
C GLN A 30 -1.90 2.89 16.25
N GLN A 31 -3.16 3.31 16.26
CA GLN A 31 -4.16 2.88 15.27
C GLN A 31 -3.76 3.30 13.85
N TYR A 32 -3.26 4.52 13.68
CA TYR A 32 -2.79 5.02 12.40
C TYR A 32 -1.65 4.17 11.85
N TYR A 33 -0.65 3.84 12.68
CA TYR A 33 0.44 2.95 12.25
C TYR A 33 -0.04 1.54 11.87
N GLN A 34 -1.00 0.98 12.62
CA GLN A 34 -1.58 -0.32 12.27
C GLN A 34 -2.31 -0.28 10.92
N MET A 35 -3.14 0.73 10.70
CA MET A 35 -3.85 0.90 9.43
C MET A 35 -2.89 1.13 8.26
N LEU A 36 -1.85 1.94 8.45
CA LEU A 36 -0.83 2.19 7.44
C LEU A 36 -0.12 0.90 7.05
N ASN A 37 0.30 0.10 8.03
CA ASN A 37 0.96 -1.19 7.76
C ASN A 37 0.02 -2.16 7.03
N GLN A 38 -1.25 -2.21 7.42
CA GLN A 38 -2.25 -3.05 6.74
C GLN A 38 -2.47 -2.59 5.30
N ALA A 39 -2.56 -1.28 5.05
CA ALA A 39 -2.70 -0.73 3.72
C ALA A 39 -1.46 -1.07 2.84
N ASN A 40 -0.25 -0.89 3.38
CA ASN A 40 0.98 -1.25 2.70
C ASN A 40 1.00 -2.74 2.32
N PHE A 41 0.62 -3.62 3.25
CA PHE A 41 0.54 -5.05 2.97
C PHE A 41 -0.45 -5.37 1.86
N LYS A 42 -1.64 -4.73 1.86
CA LYS A 42 -2.63 -4.91 0.80
C LYS A 42 -2.12 -4.46 -0.58
N VAL A 43 -1.35 -3.37 -0.63
CA VAL A 43 -0.75 -2.89 -1.89
C VAL A 43 0.24 -3.93 -2.42
N VAL A 44 1.16 -4.41 -1.57
CA VAL A 44 2.15 -5.43 -1.96
C VAL A 44 1.46 -6.74 -2.39
N GLN A 45 0.45 -7.18 -1.65
CA GLN A 45 -0.33 -8.38 -2.01
C GLN A 45 -0.97 -8.23 -3.39
N LYS A 46 -1.62 -7.09 -3.65
CA LYS A 46 -2.25 -6.84 -4.95
C LYS A 46 -1.22 -6.86 -6.10
N ILE A 47 -0.06 -6.25 -5.89
CA ILE A 47 1.02 -6.28 -6.90
C ILE A 47 1.46 -7.72 -7.15
N SER A 48 1.66 -8.52 -6.09
CA SER A 48 2.05 -9.93 -6.19
C SER A 48 1.02 -10.76 -6.96
N ASP A 49 -0.27 -10.53 -6.70
CA ASP A 49 -1.36 -11.22 -7.41
C ASP A 49 -1.35 -10.88 -8.92
N GLU A 50 -1.17 -9.60 -9.27
CA GLU A 50 -1.07 -9.17 -10.67
C GLU A 50 0.16 -9.73 -11.38
N VAL A 51 1.31 -9.80 -10.69
CA VAL A 51 2.53 -10.45 -11.21
C VAL A 51 2.26 -11.93 -11.49
N SER A 52 1.58 -12.64 -10.59
CA SER A 52 1.22 -14.06 -10.76
C SER A 52 0.33 -14.29 -11.99
N VAL A 53 -0.68 -13.44 -12.17
CA VAL A 53 -1.60 -13.48 -13.33
C VAL A 53 -0.84 -13.19 -14.63
N ALA A 54 -0.04 -12.13 -14.66
CA ALA A 54 0.74 -11.76 -15.84
C ALA A 54 1.79 -12.82 -16.19
N SER A 55 2.48 -13.38 -15.19
CA SER A 55 3.46 -14.47 -15.36
C SER A 55 2.82 -15.72 -15.93
N SER A 56 1.64 -16.10 -15.43
CA SER A 56 0.87 -17.24 -15.96
C SER A 56 0.46 -17.02 -17.42
N LYS A 57 0.10 -15.78 -17.77
CA LYS A 57 -0.22 -15.41 -19.15
C LYS A 57 0.99 -15.50 -20.06
N VAL A 58 2.13 -14.91 -19.68
CA VAL A 58 3.37 -15.03 -20.45
C VAL A 58 3.74 -16.49 -20.66
N ALA A 59 3.71 -17.29 -19.59
CA ALA A 59 4.03 -18.71 -19.68
C ALA A 59 3.15 -19.47 -20.68
N THR A 60 1.84 -19.20 -20.67
CA THR A 60 0.89 -19.81 -21.62
C THR A 60 1.17 -19.35 -23.07
N ASP A 61 1.38 -18.05 -23.26
CA ASP A 61 1.58 -17.45 -24.59
C ASP A 61 2.91 -17.90 -25.23
N THR A 62 3.93 -18.19 -24.43
CA THR A 62 5.27 -18.60 -24.91
C THR A 62 5.56 -20.09 -24.73
N GLY A 63 4.61 -20.87 -24.19
CA GLY A 63 4.77 -22.31 -23.97
C GLY A 63 5.77 -22.68 -22.87
N LEU A 64 5.99 -21.81 -21.89
CA LEU A 64 6.82 -22.13 -20.72
C LEU A 64 6.03 -23.01 -19.75
N THR A 65 6.69 -24.04 -19.23
CA THR A 65 6.10 -24.99 -18.28
C THR A 65 6.35 -24.61 -16.82
N LEU A 66 7.28 -23.70 -16.57
CA LEU A 66 7.67 -23.25 -15.24
C LEU A 66 8.15 -21.81 -15.30
N VAL A 67 7.68 -21.01 -14.33
CA VAL A 67 8.20 -19.67 -14.04
C VAL A 67 8.54 -19.66 -12.56
N LEU A 68 9.73 -19.16 -12.23
CA LEU A 68 10.23 -19.04 -10.86
C LEU A 68 10.53 -17.56 -10.59
N ASN A 69 10.44 -17.18 -9.32
CA ASN A 69 10.98 -15.90 -8.87
C ASN A 69 12.52 -15.96 -8.91
N GLU A 70 13.16 -14.86 -9.28
CA GLU A 70 14.60 -14.65 -9.18
C GLU A 70 15.13 -14.99 -7.77
N GLU A 71 14.43 -14.57 -6.71
CA GLU A 71 14.83 -14.82 -5.31
C GLU A 71 14.87 -16.32 -4.95
N SER A 72 14.16 -17.17 -5.71
CA SER A 72 14.15 -18.62 -5.52
C SER A 72 15.25 -19.33 -6.29
N SER A 73 16.08 -18.59 -7.04
CA SER A 73 17.06 -19.13 -7.98
C SER A 73 18.48 -18.68 -7.59
N PHE A 74 19.42 -19.62 -7.49
CA PHE A 74 20.83 -19.29 -7.26
C PHE A 74 21.52 -18.77 -8.53
N TYR A 75 21.06 -19.23 -9.70
CA TYR A 75 21.58 -18.85 -11.01
C TYR A 75 20.56 -19.21 -12.10
N TYR A 76 20.47 -18.38 -13.13
CA TYR A 76 19.80 -18.66 -14.40
C TYR A 76 20.52 -17.87 -15.51
N ALA A 77 20.32 -18.27 -16.76
CA ALA A 77 20.83 -17.50 -17.89
C ALA A 77 19.92 -16.30 -18.17
N ASP A 78 20.48 -15.12 -18.48
CA ASP A 78 19.72 -13.90 -18.78
C ASP A 78 18.65 -14.09 -19.87
N ALA A 79 18.89 -15.00 -20.82
CA ALA A 79 17.93 -15.35 -21.87
C ALA A 79 16.63 -16.01 -21.35
N LEU A 80 16.60 -16.45 -20.09
CA LEU A 80 15.43 -17.01 -19.42
C LEU A 80 14.65 -15.96 -18.63
N ASP A 81 15.18 -14.73 -18.50
CA ASP A 81 14.50 -13.65 -17.82
C ASP A 81 13.32 -13.15 -18.67
N ILE A 82 12.11 -13.31 -18.14
CA ILE A 82 10.86 -12.85 -18.77
C ILE A 82 10.28 -11.62 -18.07
N THR A 83 11.00 -10.98 -17.15
CA THR A 83 10.50 -9.86 -16.33
C THR A 83 9.92 -8.75 -17.18
N ALA A 84 10.63 -8.36 -18.25
CA ALA A 84 10.14 -7.34 -19.19
C ALA A 84 8.81 -7.74 -19.86
N ASN A 85 8.64 -9.02 -20.21
CA ASN A 85 7.40 -9.52 -20.82
C ASN A 85 6.25 -9.47 -19.82
N VAL A 86 6.50 -9.83 -18.56
CA VAL A 86 5.51 -9.78 -17.48
C VAL A 86 5.07 -8.34 -17.22
N VAL A 87 6.02 -7.40 -17.10
CA VAL A 87 5.72 -5.97 -16.91
C VAL A 87 4.87 -5.44 -18.07
N ASN A 88 5.22 -5.76 -19.32
CA ASN A 88 4.43 -5.35 -20.48
C ASN A 88 2.99 -5.88 -20.46
N ILE A 89 2.76 -7.09 -19.93
CA ILE A 89 1.41 -7.63 -19.74
C ILE A 89 0.67 -6.89 -18.63
N MET A 90 1.35 -6.59 -17.52
CA MET A 90 0.76 -5.83 -16.41
C MET A 90 0.35 -4.41 -16.85
N ASP A 91 1.21 -3.71 -17.59
CA ASP A 91 0.93 -2.36 -18.10
C ASP A 91 -0.31 -2.37 -19.01
N ARG A 92 -0.39 -3.34 -19.94
CA ARG A 92 -1.56 -3.50 -20.80
C ARG A 92 -2.83 -3.80 -20.01
N ASN A 93 -2.76 -4.66 -18.99
CA ASN A 93 -3.91 -4.97 -18.15
C ASN A 93 -4.38 -3.74 -17.38
N PHE A 94 -3.44 -2.92 -16.89
CA PHE A 94 -3.74 -1.67 -16.21
C PHE A 94 -4.41 -0.66 -17.15
N GLU A 95 -3.86 -0.45 -18.34
CA GLU A 95 -4.44 0.43 -19.37
C GLU A 95 -5.84 -0.04 -19.78
N ASN A 96 -6.04 -1.34 -20.02
CA ASN A 96 -7.34 -1.90 -20.39
C ASN A 96 -8.37 -1.78 -19.25
N GLY A 97 -7.94 -1.91 -18.00
CA GLY A 97 -8.77 -1.65 -16.81
C GLY A 97 -9.10 -0.16 -16.64
N ALA A 98 -8.21 0.74 -17.04
CA ALA A 98 -8.43 2.18 -17.03
C ALA A 98 -9.43 2.61 -18.12
N VAL A 99 -9.40 1.97 -19.30
CA VAL A 99 -10.39 2.22 -20.38
C VAL A 99 -11.80 1.72 -20.01
N GLY A 100 -11.92 0.78 -19.07
CA GLY A 100 -13.20 0.33 -18.49
C GLY A 100 -13.77 1.23 -17.38
N SER A 101 -13.01 2.22 -16.90
CA SER A 101 -13.44 3.24 -15.93
C SER A 101 -13.36 4.63 -16.55
N SER A 102 -14.20 4.86 -17.56
CA SER A 102 -14.51 6.20 -18.03
C SER A 102 -15.11 7.03 -16.88
N THR A 103 -14.23 7.64 -16.11
CA THR A 103 -14.55 8.72 -15.19
C THR A 103 -15.09 9.86 -16.07
N PRO A 104 -16.32 10.36 -15.86
CA PRO A 104 -16.81 11.53 -16.57
C PRO A 104 -15.84 12.67 -16.30
N GLY A 105 -15.29 13.23 -17.39
CA GLY A 105 -14.23 14.21 -17.34
C GLY A 105 -14.57 15.41 -16.47
N LEU A 106 -13.61 15.80 -15.62
CA LEU A 106 -13.43 17.21 -15.32
C LEU A 106 -12.99 17.89 -16.61
N THR A 107 -13.95 18.45 -17.33
CA THR A 107 -13.67 19.49 -18.34
C THR A 107 -14.42 20.75 -17.97
N LYS A 108 -13.60 21.73 -17.55
CA LYS A 108 -13.80 23.18 -17.43
C LYS A 108 -14.73 23.69 -16.34
#